data_AF-A0AAW8C590-F1
#
_entry.id   AF-A0AAW8C590-F1
#
_cell.length_a   1.000
_cell.length_b   1.000
_cell.length_c   1.000
_cell.angle_alpha   90.00
_cell.angle_beta   90.00
_cell.angle_gamma   90.00
#
_symmetry.space_group_name_H-M   'P 1'
#
loop_
_entity.id
_entity.type
_entity.pdbx_description
1 polymer ?
#
loop_
_entity_poly.entity_id
_entity_poly.type
_entity_poly.pdbx_seq_one_letter_code
_entity_poly.pdbx_strand_id
1 'polypeptide(L)'
;MKKFEELATYYIEELEKYSIEQFRTKPSSEEWSLGQMYNHLIASTYMQLDAIAKCKTETPSATNKKTDMGEKVYKLGAFPNIQIKVPNHPGYTPENPSNKEEIQKRIVELITVVKDIEPTLSSIPSDCKVKHPGLGYLHAAEWFQLISMHFAHHLRQKERLETKVLV
;
A
#
# COMPACT_ATOMS: atom_id res chain seq x y z
N MET A 1 12.42 -5.69 -4.75
CA MET A 1 11.39 -6.75 -4.87
C MET A 1 11.27 -7.64 -3.64
N LYS A 2 12.32 -8.38 -3.22
CA LYS A 2 12.25 -9.44 -2.19
C LYS A 2 11.38 -9.13 -0.97
N LYS A 3 11.57 -7.97 -0.33
CA LYS A 3 10.78 -7.55 0.85
C LYS A 3 9.27 -7.45 0.59
N PHE A 4 8.87 -6.93 -0.58
CA PHE A 4 7.44 -6.85 -0.93
C PHE A 4 6.85 -8.24 -1.14
N GLU A 5 7.55 -9.11 -1.87
CA GLU A 5 7.10 -10.49 -2.14
C GLU A 5 6.89 -11.29 -0.85
N GLU A 6 7.83 -11.18 0.10
CA GLU A 6 7.73 -11.80 1.43
C GLU A 6 6.51 -11.29 2.20
N LEU A 7 6.30 -9.96 2.21
CA LEU A 7 5.14 -9.36 2.88
C LEU A 7 3.82 -9.78 2.22
N ALA A 8 3.73 -9.70 0.89
CA ALA A 8 2.53 -10.04 0.14
C ALA A 8 2.16 -11.53 0.31
N THR A 9 3.16 -12.43 0.27
CA THR A 9 2.99 -13.85 0.55
C THR A 9 2.50 -14.08 1.99
N TYR A 10 3.11 -13.41 2.98
CA TYR A 10 2.64 -13.46 4.36
C TYR A 10 1.16 -13.03 4.48
N TYR A 11 0.77 -11.93 3.84
CA TYR A 11 -0.64 -11.50 3.84
C TYR A 11 -1.59 -12.53 3.23
N ILE A 12 -1.16 -13.26 2.19
CA ILE A 12 -1.92 -14.38 1.61
C ILE A 12 -2.07 -15.52 2.61
N GLU A 13 -0.97 -15.97 3.23
CA GLU A 13 -0.99 -17.08 4.20
C GLU A 13 -1.90 -16.77 5.41
N GLU A 14 -1.90 -15.52 5.87
CA GLU A 14 -2.74 -15.10 6.98
C GLU A 14 -4.25 -15.15 6.67
N LEU A 15 -4.67 -15.08 5.39
CA LEU A 15 -6.09 -15.18 5.02
C LEU A 15 -6.73 -16.50 5.48
N GLU A 16 -5.96 -17.57 5.59
CA GLU A 16 -6.44 -18.88 6.02
C GLU A 16 -6.91 -18.89 7.47
N LYS A 17 -6.45 -17.94 8.29
CA LYS A 17 -6.81 -17.85 9.72
C LYS A 17 -8.22 -17.35 9.97
N TYR A 18 -8.85 -16.69 9.00
CA TYR A 18 -10.14 -16.02 9.20
C TYR A 18 -11.26 -16.69 8.44
N SER A 19 -12.45 -16.79 9.03
CA SER A 19 -13.68 -16.94 8.26
C SER A 19 -13.97 -15.65 7.46
N ILE A 20 -14.84 -15.72 6.46
CA ILE A 20 -15.23 -14.52 5.71
C ILE A 20 -15.97 -13.51 6.60
N GLU A 21 -16.74 -13.99 7.58
CA GLU A 21 -17.43 -13.18 8.59
C GLU A 21 -16.42 -12.45 9.48
N GLN A 22 -15.41 -13.15 10.01
CA GLN A 22 -14.34 -12.52 10.80
C GLN A 22 -13.57 -11.49 9.98
N PHE A 23 -13.23 -11.83 8.73
CA PHE A 23 -12.49 -10.94 7.84
C PHE A 23 -13.24 -9.63 7.54
N ARG A 24 -14.57 -9.67 7.52
CA ARG A 24 -15.43 -8.50 7.28
C ARG A 24 -15.86 -7.76 8.55
N THR A 25 -15.64 -8.35 9.72
CA THR A 25 -16.08 -7.77 10.99
C THR A 25 -15.35 -6.46 11.24
N LYS A 26 -16.12 -5.40 11.48
CA LYS A 26 -15.59 -4.12 11.94
C LYS A 26 -15.58 -4.09 13.47
N PRO A 27 -14.45 -3.75 14.12
CA PRO A 27 -14.42 -3.61 15.57
C PRO A 27 -15.32 -2.48 16.10
N SER A 28 -15.53 -1.43 15.30
CA SER A 28 -16.41 -0.30 15.59
C SER A 28 -16.86 0.39 14.29
N SER A 29 -17.80 1.35 14.37
CA SER A 29 -18.19 2.14 13.19
C SER A 29 -17.01 2.91 12.59
N GLU A 30 -16.05 3.29 13.43
CA GLU A 30 -14.90 4.13 13.09
C GLU A 30 -13.65 3.37 12.63
N GLU A 31 -13.65 2.04 12.71
CA GLU A 31 -12.49 1.22 12.37
C GLU A 31 -12.76 0.37 11.14
N TRP A 32 -11.73 0.18 10.33
CA TRP A 32 -11.78 -0.74 9.19
C TRP A 32 -11.84 -2.18 9.67
N SER A 33 -12.50 -3.05 8.89
CA SER A 33 -12.28 -4.49 9.00
C SER A 33 -10.91 -4.90 8.44
N LEU A 34 -10.51 -6.15 8.67
CA LEU A 34 -9.34 -6.72 7.98
C LEU A 34 -9.54 -6.70 6.45
N GLY A 35 -10.74 -7.04 5.96
CA GLY A 35 -11.07 -7.02 4.54
C GLY A 35 -10.91 -5.64 3.91
N GLN A 36 -11.36 -4.59 4.57
CA GLN A 36 -11.18 -3.20 4.10
C GLN A 36 -9.70 -2.82 4.07
N MET A 37 -8.92 -3.19 5.10
CA MET A 37 -7.48 -2.96 5.13
C MET A 37 -6.75 -3.69 3.99
N TYR A 38 -7.11 -4.93 3.67
CA TYR A 38 -6.53 -5.65 2.52
C TYR A 38 -6.88 -4.98 1.19
N ASN A 39 -8.15 -4.59 0.99
CA ASN A 39 -8.55 -3.83 -0.19
C ASN A 39 -7.81 -2.49 -0.31
N HIS A 40 -7.53 -1.82 0.81
CA HIS A 40 -6.71 -0.61 0.84
C HIS A 40 -5.29 -0.85 0.32
N LEU A 41 -4.63 -1.92 0.79
CA LEU A 41 -3.29 -2.29 0.34
C LEU A 41 -3.25 -2.52 -1.17
N ILE A 42 -4.25 -3.25 -1.69
CA ILE A 42 -4.34 -3.54 -3.12
C ILE A 42 -4.57 -2.26 -3.94
N ALA A 43 -5.60 -1.47 -3.58
CA ALA A 43 -5.93 -0.24 -4.28
C ALA A 43 -4.79 0.79 -4.25
N SER A 44 -4.13 0.94 -3.10
CA SER A 44 -2.99 1.85 -2.96
C SER A 44 -1.80 1.41 -3.79
N THR A 45 -1.58 0.09 -3.94
CA THR A 45 -0.51 -0.42 -4.80
C THR A 45 -0.78 -0.09 -6.26
N TYR A 46 -2.01 -0.26 -6.76
CA TYR A 46 -2.35 0.16 -8.12
C TYR A 46 -2.16 1.67 -8.34
N MET A 47 -2.53 2.50 -7.37
CA MET A 47 -2.24 3.94 -7.43
C MET A 47 -0.73 4.23 -7.52
N GLN A 48 0.10 3.49 -6.80
CA GLN A 48 1.56 3.59 -6.86
C GLN A 48 2.10 3.13 -8.22
N LEU A 49 1.57 2.03 -8.78
CA LEU A 49 1.95 1.52 -10.10
C LEU A 49 1.57 2.50 -11.22
N ASP A 50 0.39 3.11 -11.15
CA ASP A 50 -0.05 4.16 -12.07
C ASP A 50 0.85 5.39 -11.98
N ALA A 51 1.31 5.76 -10.79
CA ALA A 51 2.25 6.86 -10.61
C ALA A 51 3.62 6.54 -11.21
N ILE A 52 4.12 5.30 -11.09
CA ILE A 52 5.34 4.84 -11.77
C ILE A 52 5.18 4.94 -13.29
N ALA A 53 4.03 4.51 -13.83
CA ALA A 53 3.75 4.62 -15.26
C ALA A 53 3.75 6.08 -15.73
N LYS A 54 3.11 6.99 -14.97
CA LYS A 54 3.10 8.43 -15.26
C LYS A 54 4.48 9.07 -15.20
N CYS A 55 5.37 8.63 -14.30
CA CYS A 55 6.75 9.11 -14.27
C CYS A 55 7.47 8.92 -15.62
N LYS A 56 7.09 7.94 -16.45
CA LYS A 56 7.69 7.72 -17.78
C LYS A 56 7.39 8.84 -18.78
N THR A 57 6.34 9.63 -18.54
CA THR A 57 5.87 10.68 -19.45
C THR A 57 5.89 12.08 -18.82
N GLU A 58 6.24 12.19 -17.54
CA GLU A 58 6.32 13.47 -16.84
C GLU A 58 7.49 14.33 -17.32
N THR A 59 7.32 15.65 -17.24
CA THR A 59 8.41 16.57 -17.53
C THR A 59 9.36 16.65 -16.33
N PRO A 60 10.68 16.50 -16.53
CA PRO A 60 11.68 16.72 -15.51
C PRO A 60 11.50 18.06 -14.78
N SER A 61 11.55 18.05 -13.45
CA SER A 61 11.51 19.28 -12.65
C SER A 61 12.32 19.20 -11.37
N ALA A 62 13.25 20.14 -11.22
CA ALA A 62 14.05 20.32 -10.01
C ALA A 62 13.27 21.00 -8.86
N THR A 63 12.15 21.65 -9.14
CA THR A 63 11.33 22.33 -8.12
C THR A 63 10.34 21.39 -7.43
N ASN A 64 10.08 20.23 -8.04
CA ASN A 64 9.25 19.17 -7.48
C ASN A 64 9.96 18.48 -6.30
N LYS A 65 9.50 18.80 -5.08
CA LYS A 65 10.07 18.32 -3.81
C LYS A 65 9.08 17.44 -3.03
N LYS A 66 9.63 16.61 -2.16
CA LYS A 66 8.83 15.92 -1.14
C LYS A 66 8.33 16.92 -0.10
N THR A 67 7.31 16.53 0.63
CA THR A 67 6.95 17.20 1.89
C THR A 67 7.94 16.81 2.99
N ASP A 68 7.95 17.53 4.12
CA ASP A 68 8.76 17.15 5.29
C ASP A 68 8.46 15.72 5.76
N MET A 69 7.20 15.28 5.67
CA MET A 69 6.80 13.91 5.95
C MET A 69 7.41 12.94 4.92
N GLY A 70 7.38 13.29 3.64
CA GLY A 70 8.03 12.52 2.59
C GLY A 70 9.52 12.34 2.86
N GLU A 71 10.25 13.43 3.12
CA GLU A 71 11.67 13.37 3.47
C GLU A 71 11.93 12.46 4.66
N LYS A 72 11.10 12.54 5.71
CA LYS A 72 11.22 11.67 6.90
C LYS A 72 10.98 10.19 6.57
N VAL A 73 9.95 9.86 5.79
CA VAL A 73 9.63 8.48 5.40
C VAL A 73 10.78 7.85 4.60
N TYR A 74 11.32 8.59 3.62
CA TYR A 74 12.42 8.07 2.79
C TYR A 74 13.75 8.02 3.54
N LYS A 75 14.03 8.97 4.44
CA LYS A 75 15.20 8.90 5.33
C LYS A 75 15.14 7.69 6.28
N LEU A 76 13.96 7.34 6.77
CA LEU A 76 13.75 6.18 7.65
C LEU A 76 13.64 4.86 6.89
N GLY A 77 13.35 4.88 5.59
CA GLY A 77 13.00 3.69 4.82
C GLY A 77 11.68 3.04 5.28
N ALA A 78 10.84 3.77 6.01
CA ALA A 78 9.60 3.27 6.60
C ALA A 78 8.65 4.42 7.00
N PHE A 79 7.35 4.12 7.07
CA PHE A 79 6.41 5.01 7.74
C PHE A 79 6.71 5.10 9.24
N PRO A 80 6.59 6.29 9.86
CA PRO A 80 6.77 6.45 11.29
C PRO A 80 5.82 5.53 12.07
N ASN A 81 6.25 5.10 13.26
CA ASN A 81 5.43 4.27 14.14
C ASN A 81 4.37 5.11 14.88
N ILE A 82 3.45 5.68 14.11
CA ILE A 82 2.29 6.45 14.58
C ILE A 82 1.05 5.95 13.83
N GLN A 83 -0.12 6.02 14.48
CA GLN A 83 -1.37 5.73 13.80
C GLN A 83 -1.73 6.89 12.89
N ILE A 84 -1.66 6.67 11.58
CA ILE A 84 -2.11 7.63 10.58
C ILE A 84 -3.62 7.45 10.42
N LYS A 85 -4.40 8.44 10.84
CA LYS A 85 -5.86 8.45 10.65
C LYS A 85 -6.20 9.28 9.43
N VAL A 86 -6.82 8.65 8.44
CA VAL A 86 -7.48 9.32 7.32
C VAL A 86 -8.96 9.49 7.69
N PRO A 87 -9.65 10.59 7.35
CA PRO A 87 -11.06 10.77 7.69
C PRO A 87 -11.93 9.60 7.19
N ASN A 88 -12.84 9.11 8.04
CA ASN A 88 -13.86 8.13 7.67
C ASN A 88 -14.93 8.79 6.79
N HIS A 89 -14.64 8.89 5.50
CA HIS A 89 -15.57 9.35 4.48
C HIS A 89 -15.67 8.29 3.38
N PRO A 90 -16.84 8.09 2.73
CA PRO A 90 -17.05 7.04 1.72
C PRO A 90 -16.00 7.04 0.59
N GLY A 91 -15.47 8.22 0.23
CA GLY A 91 -14.37 8.33 -0.74
C GLY A 91 -13.00 7.82 -0.29
N TYR A 92 -12.83 7.47 1.00
CA TYR A 92 -11.57 7.00 1.58
C TYR A 92 -11.67 5.63 2.25
N THR A 93 -12.89 5.11 2.44
CA THR A 93 -13.12 3.82 3.11
C THR A 93 -13.29 2.74 2.05
N PRO A 94 -12.37 1.76 1.95
CA PRO A 94 -12.52 0.65 1.00
C PRO A 94 -13.76 -0.18 1.34
N GLU A 95 -14.37 -0.77 0.31
CA GLU A 95 -15.43 -1.75 0.51
C GLU A 95 -14.88 -3.06 1.09
N ASN A 96 -15.74 -3.82 1.77
CA ASN A 96 -15.40 -5.18 2.19
C ASN A 96 -15.37 -6.11 0.97
N PRO A 97 -14.44 -7.08 0.91
CA PRO A 97 -14.38 -8.03 -0.20
C PRO A 97 -15.52 -9.04 -0.16
N SER A 98 -15.93 -9.52 -1.34
CA SER A 98 -17.01 -10.50 -1.54
C SER A 98 -16.63 -11.92 -1.11
N ASN A 99 -15.35 -12.27 -1.11
CA ASN A 99 -14.80 -13.54 -0.65
C ASN A 99 -13.27 -13.40 -0.44
N LYS A 100 -12.62 -14.43 0.12
CA LYS A 100 -11.17 -14.38 0.41
C LYS A 100 -10.34 -14.73 -0.83
N GLU A 101 -10.87 -15.58 -1.71
CA GLU A 101 -10.22 -16.11 -2.90
C GLU A 101 -9.91 -14.99 -3.91
N GLU A 102 -10.80 -14.01 -4.04
CA GLU A 102 -10.60 -12.81 -4.88
C GLU A 102 -9.45 -11.95 -4.34
N ILE A 103 -9.35 -11.78 -3.02
CA ILE A 103 -8.25 -11.05 -2.41
C ILE A 103 -6.92 -11.77 -2.66
N GLN A 104 -6.88 -13.09 -2.43
CA GLN A 104 -5.68 -13.89 -2.72
C GLN A 104 -5.26 -13.76 -4.18
N LYS A 105 -6.20 -13.95 -5.12
CA LYS A 105 -5.94 -13.81 -6.56
C LYS A 105 -5.34 -12.43 -6.89
N ARG A 106 -5.93 -11.35 -6.38
CA ARG A 106 -5.46 -9.98 -6.63
C ARG A 106 -4.10 -9.70 -6.03
N ILE A 107 -3.75 -10.28 -4.87
CA ILE A 107 -2.40 -10.13 -4.30
C ILE A 107 -1.37 -10.91 -5.15
N VAL A 108 -1.69 -12.11 -5.63
CA VAL A 108 -0.82 -12.87 -6.56
C VAL A 108 -0.59 -12.12 -7.86
N GLU A 109 -1.64 -11.52 -8.43
CA GLU A 109 -1.54 -10.64 -9.60
C GLU A 109 -0.64 -9.43 -9.31
N LEU A 110 -0.79 -8.79 -8.15
CA LEU A 110 0.07 -7.68 -7.73
C LEU A 110 1.54 -8.08 -7.63
N ILE A 111 1.84 -9.24 -7.05
CA ILE A 111 3.23 -9.76 -6.98
C ILE A 111 3.83 -9.83 -8.39
N THR A 112 3.07 -10.34 -9.35
CA THR A 112 3.50 -10.48 -10.75
C THR A 112 3.74 -9.10 -11.39
N VAL A 113 2.77 -8.19 -11.29
CA VAL A 113 2.88 -6.84 -11.89
C VAL A 113 4.03 -6.04 -11.29
N VAL A 114 4.22 -6.09 -9.97
CA VAL A 114 5.31 -5.37 -9.30
C VAL A 114 6.68 -5.93 -9.72
N LYS A 115 6.78 -7.26 -9.85
CA LYS A 115 8.00 -7.93 -10.34
C LYS A 115 8.36 -7.50 -11.76
N ASP A 116 7.37 -7.40 -12.64
CA ASP A 116 7.56 -7.01 -14.04
C ASP A 116 7.96 -5.53 -14.20
N ILE A 117 7.53 -4.67 -13.28
CA ILE A 117 7.86 -3.23 -13.30
C ILE A 117 9.28 -2.94 -12.82
N GLU A 118 9.80 -3.69 -11.84
CA GLU A 118 11.12 -3.46 -11.25
C GLU A 118 12.27 -3.25 -12.27
N PRO A 119 12.46 -4.11 -13.30
CA PRO A 119 13.55 -3.93 -14.26
C PRO A 119 13.40 -2.68 -15.12
N THR A 120 12.20 -2.09 -15.21
CA THR A 120 11.95 -0.88 -16.01
C THR A 120 12.31 0.42 -15.28
N LEU A 121 12.59 0.37 -13.97
CA LEU A 121 12.79 1.58 -13.17
C LEU A 121 14.06 2.33 -13.54
N SER A 122 15.12 1.63 -13.93
CA SER A 122 16.43 2.22 -14.25
C SER A 122 16.42 3.10 -15.50
N SER A 123 15.43 2.93 -16.39
CA SER A 123 15.26 3.75 -17.59
C SER A 123 14.44 5.01 -17.36
N ILE A 124 13.85 5.19 -16.16
CA ILE A 124 13.01 6.35 -15.84
C ILE A 124 13.88 7.41 -15.15
N PRO A 125 13.99 8.63 -15.71
CA PRO A 125 14.74 9.71 -15.09
C PRO A 125 14.25 10.05 -13.67
N SER A 126 15.16 10.33 -12.74
CA SER A 126 14.84 10.59 -11.32
C SER A 126 14.26 11.98 -11.07
N ASP A 127 14.31 12.87 -12.06
CA ASP A 127 13.71 14.20 -12.07
C ASP A 127 12.28 14.22 -12.65
N CYS A 128 11.84 13.13 -13.30
CA CYS A 128 10.44 12.88 -13.63
C CYS A 128 9.69 12.37 -12.39
N LYS A 129 8.80 13.21 -11.84
CA LYS A 129 8.15 12.96 -10.54
C LYS A 129 6.65 13.18 -10.59
N VAL A 130 5.92 12.32 -9.88
CA VAL A 130 4.47 12.41 -9.71
C VAL A 130 4.15 12.73 -8.24
N LYS A 131 3.19 13.62 -8.02
CA LYS A 131 2.80 14.07 -6.67
C LYS A 131 2.00 13.02 -5.93
N HIS A 132 2.51 12.57 -4.78
CA HIS A 132 1.77 11.83 -3.77
C HIS A 132 1.00 12.79 -2.85
N PRO A 133 -0.25 12.48 -2.45
CA PRO A 133 -1.08 13.34 -1.59
C PRO A 133 -0.40 13.77 -0.27
N GLY A 134 0.16 12.84 0.50
CA GLY A 134 0.87 13.13 1.75
C GLY A 134 2.39 13.35 1.67
N LEU A 135 3.09 12.72 0.72
CA LEU A 135 4.57 12.68 0.69
C LEU A 135 5.20 13.69 -0.30
N GLY A 136 4.39 14.39 -1.09
CA GLY A 136 4.88 15.32 -2.11
C GLY A 136 5.36 14.59 -3.37
N TYR A 137 6.30 15.17 -4.12
CA TYR A 137 6.73 14.63 -5.41
C TYR A 137 7.75 13.50 -5.24
N LEU A 138 7.41 12.34 -5.83
CA LEU A 138 8.23 11.14 -5.79
C LEU A 138 8.58 10.70 -7.22
N HIS A 139 9.80 10.20 -7.41
CA HIS A 139 10.20 9.58 -8.67
C HIS A 139 9.81 8.09 -8.71
N ALA A 140 9.99 7.42 -9.84
CA ALA A 140 9.55 6.04 -10.04
C ALA A 140 10.12 5.05 -9.00
N ALA A 141 11.43 5.06 -8.76
CA ALA A 141 12.03 4.19 -7.74
C ALA A 141 11.54 4.47 -6.31
N GLU A 142 11.18 5.71 -5.98
CA GLU A 142 10.59 6.05 -4.68
C GLU A 142 9.15 5.53 -4.57
N TRP A 143 8.33 5.72 -5.61
CA TRP A 143 7.00 5.11 -5.70
C TRP A 143 7.05 3.59 -5.56
N PHE A 144 8.03 2.96 -6.20
CA PHE A 144 8.23 1.51 -6.11
C PHE A 144 8.64 1.08 -4.70
N GLN A 145 9.57 1.79 -4.06
CA GLN A 145 9.98 1.51 -2.69
C GLN A 145 8.79 1.62 -1.70
N LEU A 146 7.89 2.58 -1.95
CA LEU A 146 6.73 2.85 -1.11
C LEU A 146 5.78 1.65 -0.99
N ILE A 147 5.69 0.80 -2.02
CA ILE A 147 4.87 -0.42 -2.01
C ILE A 147 5.21 -1.29 -0.79
N SER A 148 6.49 -1.62 -0.61
CA SER A 148 6.94 -2.47 0.51
C SER A 148 6.83 -1.75 1.86
N MET A 149 7.06 -0.43 1.91
CA MET A 149 6.91 0.35 3.14
C MET A 149 5.45 0.37 3.60
N HIS A 150 4.52 0.44 2.65
CA HIS A 150 3.09 0.52 2.90
C HIS A 150 2.56 -0.80 3.48
N PHE A 151 2.92 -1.94 2.87
CA PHE A 151 2.59 -3.26 3.43
C PHE A 151 3.16 -3.43 4.84
N ALA A 152 4.43 -3.08 5.05
CA ALA A 152 5.05 -3.18 6.37
C ALA A 152 4.38 -2.28 7.42
N HIS A 153 3.91 -1.08 7.03
CA HIS A 153 3.18 -0.18 7.91
C HIS A 153 1.87 -0.81 8.42
N HIS A 154 1.13 -1.48 7.54
CA HIS A 154 -0.17 -2.06 7.86
C HIS A 154 -0.11 -3.36 8.67
N LEU A 155 1.06 -3.97 8.89
CA LEU A 155 1.20 -5.11 9.81
C LEU A 155 0.72 -4.76 11.22
N ARG A 156 0.98 -3.53 11.68
CA ARG A 156 0.53 -3.07 13.00
C ARG A 156 -0.97 -2.84 13.06
N GLN A 157 -1.58 -2.40 11.95
CA GLN A 157 -3.04 -2.27 11.89
C GLN A 157 -3.68 -3.65 11.88
N LYS A 158 -3.13 -4.60 11.11
CA LYS A 158 -3.56 -5.99 11.07
C LYS A 158 -3.59 -6.58 12.48
N GLU A 159 -2.47 -6.54 13.20
CA GLU A 159 -2.36 -7.08 14.56
C GLU A 159 -3.42 -6.51 15.50
N ARG A 160 -3.63 -5.19 15.48
CA ARG A 160 -4.69 -4.56 16.30
C ARG A 160 -6.09 -5.06 15.92
N LEU A 161 -6.40 -5.16 14.63
CA LEU A 161 -7.70 -5.64 14.16
C LEU A 161 -7.92 -7.12 14.51
N GLU A 162 -6.87 -7.94 14.40
CA GLU A 162 -6.92 -9.38 14.75
C GLU A 162 -7.32 -9.60 16.20
N THR A 163 -6.76 -8.82 17.14
CA THR A 163 -7.13 -8.92 18.57
C THR A 163 -8.61 -8.63 18.86
N LYS A 164 -9.37 -8.14 17.87
CA LYS A 164 -10.81 -7.83 17.99
C LYS A 164 -11.71 -8.86 17.31
N VAL A 165 -11.18 -9.72 16.45
CA VAL A 165 -11.96 -10.66 15.63
C VAL A 165 -11.63 -12.13 15.88
N LEU A 166 -10.47 -12.43 16.48
CA LEU A 166 -10.03 -13.79 16.86
C LEU A 166 -10.26 -14.10 18.34
N VAL A 167 -11.12 -13.34 19.02
CA VAL A 167 -11.49 -13.55 20.43
C VAL A 167 -12.60 -14.59 20.55
#